data_AF-A0A960WA81-F1
#
_entry.id   AF-A0A960WA81-F1
#
_cell.length_a   1.000
_cell.length_b   1.000
_cell.length_c   1.000
_cell.angle_alpha   90.00
_cell.angle_beta   90.00
_cell.angle_gamma   90.00
#
_symmetry.space_group_name_H-M   'P 1'
#
loop_
_entity.id
_entity.type
_entity.pdbx_description
1 polymer ?
#
loop_
_entity_poly.entity_id
_entity_poly.type
_entity_poly.pdbx_seq_one_letter_code
_entity_poly.pdbx_strand_id
1 'polypeptide(L)'
;VENNLGVSLKKDIFPLLGNEIAYTITDIEVEGIIPVPKVALFLKVKNASGANDLIAKIVEGVNRQMTATDPEAQIPLTLADATYKDQKLTNIKINAFPVPGLTPCFCTIGDQLILATNETTIHELIDVYKGTAESLVSSQKYSSVRNIIGEKNNQLSYIDLENTLTALVKVSSWLLDLQNAAGDFGDLTPETTALINDNVIPLINSFKFLKVLATNTIYKKEGIEKIIVYTTEGF
;
A
#
# COMPACT_ATOMS: atom_id res chain seq x y z
N VAL A 1 2.28 21.92 0.49
CA VAL A 1 1.67 20.85 -0.33
C VAL A 1 0.78 21.42 -1.43
N GLU A 2 -0.27 22.18 -1.11
CA GLU A 2 -1.20 22.71 -2.13
C GLU A 2 -0.53 23.60 -3.19
N ASN A 3 0.28 24.57 -2.78
CA ASN A 3 1.01 25.46 -3.71
C ASN A 3 2.07 24.73 -4.54
N ASN A 4 2.60 23.62 -4.00
CA ASN A 4 3.68 22.85 -4.59
C ASN A 4 3.18 21.92 -5.69
N LEU A 5 2.04 21.26 -5.45
CA LEU A 5 1.41 20.37 -6.42
C LEU A 5 0.44 21.10 -7.35
N GLY A 6 0.02 22.33 -7.01
CA GLY A 6 -1.01 23.05 -7.76
C GLY A 6 -2.40 22.43 -7.58
N VAL A 7 -2.64 21.80 -6.42
CA VAL A 7 -3.90 21.12 -6.08
C VAL A 7 -4.43 21.71 -4.78
N SER A 8 -5.72 22.06 -4.74
CA SER A 8 -6.40 22.49 -3.52
C SER A 8 -7.21 21.36 -2.90
N LEU A 9 -7.00 21.11 -1.60
CA LEU A 9 -7.80 20.17 -0.83
C LEU A 9 -9.29 20.56 -0.87
N LYS A 10 -9.60 21.84 -0.68
CA LYS A 10 -10.99 22.33 -0.63
C LYS A 10 -11.69 22.35 -1.98
N LYS A 11 -10.97 22.66 -3.07
CA LYS A 11 -11.58 22.84 -4.40
C LYS A 11 -11.48 21.61 -5.29
N ASP A 12 -10.37 20.89 -5.21
CA ASP A 12 -10.09 19.75 -6.09
C ASP A 12 -10.36 18.42 -5.38
N ILE A 13 -9.92 18.23 -4.14
CA ILE A 13 -9.97 16.90 -3.48
C ILE A 13 -11.31 16.64 -2.77
N PHE A 14 -11.68 17.45 -1.77
CA PHE A 14 -12.88 17.22 -0.95
C PHE A 14 -14.20 17.17 -1.73
N PRO A 15 -14.39 17.96 -2.81
CA PRO A 15 -15.61 17.83 -3.62
C PRO A 15 -15.71 16.48 -4.33
N LEU A 16 -14.58 15.86 -4.68
CA LEU A 16 -14.53 14.56 -5.37
C LEU A 16 -14.67 13.39 -4.41
N LEU A 17 -14.20 13.51 -3.17
CA LEU A 17 -14.21 12.40 -2.21
C LEU A 17 -15.63 12.10 -1.68
N GLY A 18 -15.90 10.81 -1.55
CA GLY A 18 -16.98 10.25 -0.76
C GLY A 18 -16.59 10.14 0.71
N ASN A 19 -17.27 9.24 1.43
CA ASN A 19 -17.15 9.05 2.87
C ASN A 19 -16.37 7.78 3.27
N GLU A 20 -15.70 7.13 2.32
CA GLU A 20 -14.97 5.87 2.55
C GLU A 20 -13.55 5.97 1.99
N ILE A 21 -12.61 5.49 2.80
CA ILE A 21 -11.19 5.32 2.46
C ILE A 21 -10.77 3.94 2.96
N ALA A 22 -10.00 3.22 2.16
CA ALA A 22 -9.36 1.98 2.57
C ALA A 22 -7.94 1.95 2.03
N TYR A 23 -7.07 1.16 2.64
CA TYR A 23 -5.76 0.86 2.09
C TYR A 23 -5.39 -0.57 2.44
N THR A 24 -4.52 -1.16 1.64
CA THR A 24 -4.03 -2.52 1.82
C THR A 24 -2.54 -2.57 1.58
N ILE A 25 -1.85 -3.40 2.35
CA ILE A 25 -0.48 -3.83 2.09
C ILE A 25 -0.55 -5.35 2.05
N THR A 26 -0.34 -5.95 0.88
CA THR A 26 -0.57 -7.40 0.70
C THR A 26 0.72 -8.21 0.74
N ASP A 27 1.83 -7.64 0.28
CA ASP A 27 3.16 -8.27 0.30
C ASP A 27 4.27 -7.22 0.15
N ILE A 28 5.52 -7.65 0.24
CA ILE A 28 6.72 -6.85 -0.07
C ILE A 28 7.62 -7.65 -1.02
N GLU A 29 7.83 -7.13 -2.23
CA GLU A 29 8.77 -7.68 -3.20
C GLU A 29 10.19 -7.27 -2.81
N VAL A 30 11.05 -8.26 -2.51
CA VAL A 30 12.44 -8.04 -2.05
C VAL A 30 13.50 -8.48 -3.08
N GLU A 31 13.09 -8.83 -4.30
CA GLU A 31 14.01 -9.32 -5.35
C GLU A 31 14.84 -8.20 -6.01
N GLY A 32 14.54 -6.94 -5.71
CA GLY A 32 15.23 -5.76 -6.27
C GLY A 32 16.28 -5.14 -5.34
N ILE A 33 16.93 -4.09 -5.85
CA ILE A 33 17.85 -3.24 -5.06
C ILE A 33 17.14 -2.39 -3.99
N ILE A 34 15.80 -2.35 -4.01
CA ILE A 34 14.96 -1.68 -3.03
C ILE A 34 13.69 -2.53 -2.88
N PRO A 35 13.26 -2.87 -1.65
CA PRO A 35 12.00 -3.57 -1.43
C PRO A 35 10.82 -2.71 -1.86
N VAL A 36 9.91 -3.28 -2.65
CA VAL A 36 8.71 -2.58 -3.11
C VAL A 36 7.49 -3.20 -2.44
N PRO A 37 6.80 -2.47 -1.54
CA PRO A 37 5.58 -2.98 -0.92
C PRO A 37 4.43 -2.95 -1.93
N LYS A 38 3.64 -4.03 -1.99
CA LYS A 38 2.37 -4.07 -2.72
C LYS A 38 1.31 -3.31 -1.93
N VAL A 39 1.25 -2.01 -2.16
CA VAL A 39 0.29 -1.09 -1.52
C VAL A 39 -0.78 -0.67 -2.52
N ALA A 40 -2.03 -0.62 -2.05
CA ALA A 40 -3.13 0.04 -2.73
C ALA A 40 -3.89 0.97 -1.77
N LEU A 41 -4.31 2.12 -2.27
CA LEU A 41 -5.18 3.11 -1.63
C LEU A 41 -6.49 3.18 -2.40
N PHE A 42 -7.60 3.09 -1.67
CA PHE A 42 -8.96 3.15 -2.20
C PHE A 42 -9.62 4.41 -1.67
N LEU A 43 -10.12 5.22 -2.59
CA LEU A 43 -10.86 6.43 -2.28
C LEU A 43 -12.22 6.31 -2.92
N LYS A 44 -13.28 6.31 -2.11
CA LYS A 44 -14.62 6.48 -2.67
C LYS A 44 -14.71 7.85 -3.31
N VAL A 45 -15.19 7.91 -4.54
CA VAL A 45 -15.30 9.14 -5.33
C VAL A 45 -16.74 9.33 -5.79
N LYS A 46 -17.20 10.58 -5.76
CA LYS A 46 -18.53 10.96 -6.26
C LYS A 46 -18.60 10.99 -7.79
N ASN A 47 -17.45 11.15 -8.45
CA ASN A 47 -17.32 11.24 -9.89
C ASN A 47 -15.95 10.71 -10.35
N ALA A 48 -15.96 9.60 -11.09
CA ALA A 48 -14.76 8.96 -11.63
C ALA A 48 -13.97 9.85 -12.62
N SER A 49 -14.65 10.68 -13.43
CA SER A 49 -13.97 11.57 -14.37
C SER A 49 -13.12 12.60 -13.64
N GLY A 50 -13.64 13.19 -12.56
CA GLY A 50 -12.88 14.16 -11.77
C GLY A 50 -11.70 13.53 -11.03
N ALA A 51 -11.77 12.24 -10.71
CA ALA A 51 -10.67 11.50 -10.11
C ALA A 51 -9.46 11.40 -11.06
N ASN A 52 -9.69 11.10 -12.34
CA ASN A 52 -8.64 11.08 -13.36
C ASN A 52 -8.01 12.47 -13.55
N ASP A 53 -8.83 13.52 -13.60
CA ASP A 53 -8.36 14.91 -13.71
C ASP A 53 -7.49 15.31 -12.50
N LEU A 54 -7.86 14.85 -11.30
CA LEU A 54 -7.07 15.08 -10.08
C LEU A 54 -5.69 14.41 -10.18
N ILE A 55 -5.60 13.16 -10.65
CA ILE A 55 -4.31 12.49 -10.82
C ILE A 55 -3.45 13.18 -11.88
N ALA A 56 -4.04 13.58 -13.01
CA ALA A 56 -3.33 14.35 -14.03
C ALA A 56 -2.74 15.65 -13.46
N LYS A 57 -3.54 16.42 -12.68
CA LYS A 57 -3.06 17.62 -11.98
C LYS A 57 -1.92 17.33 -11.00
N ILE A 58 -1.98 16.22 -10.26
CA ILE A 58 -0.91 15.81 -9.33
C ILE A 58 0.38 15.50 -10.10
N VAL A 59 0.29 14.73 -11.19
CA VAL A 59 1.44 14.39 -12.04
C VAL A 59 2.08 15.63 -12.66
N GLU A 60 1.26 16.55 -13.19
CA GLU A 60 1.74 17.86 -13.67
C GLU A 60 2.42 18.66 -12.56
N GLY A 61 1.83 18.66 -11.35
CA GLY A 61 2.39 19.29 -10.16
C GLY A 61 3.78 18.76 -9.81
N VAL A 62 3.92 17.45 -9.73
CA VAL A 62 5.20 16.78 -9.45
C VAL A 62 6.23 17.11 -10.53
N ASN A 63 5.85 17.02 -11.81
CA ASN A 63 6.74 17.38 -12.92
C ASN A 63 7.23 18.83 -12.82
N ARG A 64 6.35 19.78 -12.52
CA ARG A 64 6.73 21.19 -12.30
C ARG A 64 7.75 21.31 -11.15
N GLN A 65 7.53 20.62 -10.04
CA GLN A 65 8.46 20.66 -8.90
C GLN A 65 9.84 20.10 -9.24
N MET A 66 9.89 18.98 -9.98
CA MET A 66 11.15 18.38 -10.42
C MET A 66 11.93 19.36 -11.30
N THR A 67 11.27 19.96 -12.30
CA THR A 67 11.91 20.93 -13.21
C THR A 67 12.37 22.21 -12.51
N ALA A 68 11.69 22.64 -11.44
CA ALA A 68 12.08 23.82 -10.68
C ALA A 68 13.33 23.59 -9.81
N THR A 69 13.58 22.33 -9.42
CA THR A 69 14.68 21.97 -8.53
C THR A 69 15.95 21.65 -9.30
N ASP A 70 15.83 21.03 -10.47
CA ASP A 70 16.93 20.73 -11.38
C ASP A 70 16.42 20.73 -12.83
N PRO A 71 16.66 21.81 -13.60
CA PRO A 71 16.23 21.92 -15.00
C PRO A 71 16.87 20.90 -15.94
N GLU A 72 18.00 20.29 -15.56
CA GLU A 72 18.72 19.29 -16.36
C GLU A 72 18.29 17.86 -16.02
N ALA A 73 17.77 17.61 -14.82
CA ALA A 73 17.20 16.31 -14.41
C ALA A 73 15.77 16.05 -14.96
N GLN A 74 15.53 16.39 -16.24
CA GLN A 74 14.21 16.21 -16.88
C GLN A 74 13.80 14.74 -16.94
N ILE A 75 13.11 14.31 -15.90
CA ILE A 75 12.55 12.98 -15.81
C ILE A 75 11.05 13.14 -15.58
N PRO A 76 10.29 13.54 -16.61
CA PRO A 76 8.87 13.74 -16.44
C PRO A 76 8.21 12.40 -16.13
N LEU A 77 7.35 12.40 -15.13
CA LEU A 77 6.33 11.40 -14.96
C LEU A 77 5.36 11.50 -16.14
N THR A 78 5.08 10.38 -16.80
CA THR A 78 4.11 10.34 -17.91
C THR A 78 2.99 9.37 -17.59
N LEU A 79 1.78 9.73 -18.03
CA LEU A 79 0.62 8.86 -17.95
C LEU A 79 0.57 7.98 -19.21
N ALA A 80 0.38 6.68 -19.03
CA ALA A 80 0.22 5.74 -20.11
C ALA A 80 -1.04 4.90 -19.88
N ASP A 81 -1.96 4.94 -20.84
CA ASP A 81 -3.16 4.13 -20.79
C ASP A 81 -2.82 2.64 -20.93
N ALA A 82 -3.51 1.82 -20.14
CA ALA A 82 -3.45 0.38 -20.17
C ALA A 82 -4.85 -0.21 -19.98
N THR A 83 -4.99 -1.51 -20.23
CA THR A 83 -6.26 -2.21 -20.06
C THR A 83 -5.99 -3.63 -19.59
N TYR A 84 -6.75 -4.05 -18.58
CA TYR A 84 -6.71 -5.41 -18.05
C TYR A 84 -8.13 -5.93 -17.88
N LYS A 85 -8.47 -7.04 -18.54
CA LYS A 85 -9.82 -7.63 -18.56
C LYS A 85 -10.90 -6.56 -18.74
N ASP A 86 -10.84 -5.75 -19.79
CA ASP A 86 -11.80 -4.65 -20.10
C ASP A 86 -11.86 -3.50 -19.08
N GLN A 87 -11.04 -3.53 -18.03
CA GLN A 87 -10.91 -2.43 -17.08
C GLN A 87 -9.78 -1.51 -17.55
N LYS A 88 -10.10 -0.23 -17.74
CA LYS A 88 -9.09 0.79 -18.02
C LYS A 88 -8.30 1.11 -16.76
N LEU A 89 -6.99 1.21 -16.91
CA LEU A 89 -6.07 1.71 -15.89
C LEU A 89 -5.04 2.62 -16.55
N THR A 90 -4.38 3.43 -15.74
CA THR A 90 -3.35 4.34 -16.20
C THR A 90 -2.09 4.11 -15.38
N ASN A 91 -1.00 3.80 -16.08
CA ASN A 91 0.33 3.64 -15.51
C ASN A 91 1.03 5.01 -15.43
N ILE A 92 1.69 5.27 -14.32
CA ILE A 92 2.53 6.45 -14.09
C ILE A 92 3.98 6.01 -14.33
N LYS A 93 4.54 6.36 -15.49
CA LYS A 93 5.89 5.99 -15.87
C LYS A 93 6.91 6.94 -15.27
N ILE A 94 7.91 6.37 -14.59
CA ILE A 94 9.07 7.09 -14.04
C ILE A 94 10.24 6.87 -15.02
N ASN A 95 10.45 7.81 -15.95
CA ASN A 95 11.24 7.54 -17.16
C ASN A 95 12.77 7.41 -16.96
N ALA A 96 13.34 7.80 -15.81
CA ALA A 96 14.81 7.74 -15.63
C ALA A 96 15.28 6.97 -14.41
N PHE A 97 14.36 6.41 -13.64
CA PHE A 97 14.73 5.46 -12.60
C PHE A 97 13.72 4.31 -12.58
N PRO A 98 13.80 3.38 -13.55
CA PRO A 98 12.98 2.19 -13.51
C PRO A 98 13.42 1.37 -12.29
N VAL A 99 12.63 1.44 -11.21
CA VAL A 99 12.77 0.55 -10.06
C VAL A 99 11.99 -0.72 -10.38
N PRO A 100 12.65 -1.89 -10.52
CA PRO A 100 11.95 -3.15 -10.74
C PRO A 100 10.87 -3.36 -9.67
N GLY A 101 9.68 -3.76 -10.08
CA GLY A 101 8.52 -3.93 -9.18
C GLY A 101 7.76 -2.64 -8.84
N LEU A 102 8.29 -1.44 -9.11
CA LEU A 102 7.59 -0.17 -8.90
C LEU A 102 6.98 0.33 -10.21
N THR A 103 5.68 0.15 -10.36
CA THR A 103 4.91 0.59 -11.54
C THR A 103 3.63 1.31 -11.08
N PRO A 104 3.75 2.50 -10.48
CA PRO A 104 2.62 3.16 -9.86
C PRO A 104 1.52 3.36 -10.88
N CYS A 105 0.30 3.02 -10.51
CA CYS A 105 -0.82 3.01 -11.44
C CYS A 105 -2.11 3.33 -10.70
N PHE A 106 -3.14 3.70 -11.45
CA PHE A 106 -4.46 3.92 -10.88
C PHE A 106 -5.56 3.48 -11.83
N CYS A 107 -6.71 3.16 -11.27
CA CYS A 107 -7.93 2.88 -12.03
C CYS A 107 -9.16 3.29 -11.21
N THR A 108 -10.32 3.32 -11.87
CA THR A 108 -11.60 3.45 -11.16
C THR A 108 -12.40 2.17 -11.34
N ILE A 109 -12.79 1.54 -10.23
CA ILE A 109 -13.66 0.36 -10.19
C ILE A 109 -14.92 0.75 -9.41
N GLY A 110 -16.09 0.71 -10.04
CA GLY A 110 -17.33 1.20 -9.44
C GLY A 110 -17.23 2.68 -9.05
N ASP A 111 -17.46 2.98 -7.77
CA ASP A 111 -17.32 4.33 -7.18
C ASP A 111 -15.98 4.53 -6.44
N GLN A 112 -14.98 3.69 -6.70
CA GLN A 112 -13.67 3.76 -6.03
C GLN A 112 -12.56 4.12 -7.01
N LEU A 113 -11.82 5.19 -6.72
CA LEU A 113 -10.49 5.43 -7.27
C LEU A 113 -9.50 4.56 -6.49
N ILE A 114 -8.74 3.74 -7.21
CA ILE A 114 -7.72 2.86 -6.66
C ILE A 114 -6.37 3.35 -7.18
N LEU A 115 -5.44 3.66 -6.27
CA LEU A 115 -4.05 3.94 -6.59
C LEU A 115 -3.20 2.81 -6.03
N ALA A 116 -2.30 2.25 -6.82
CA ALA A 116 -1.39 1.21 -6.38
C ALA A 116 0.06 1.54 -6.73
N THR A 117 0.95 0.91 -5.99
CA THR A 117 2.41 0.98 -6.20
C THR A 117 2.88 0.19 -7.41
N ASN A 118 2.13 -0.83 -7.84
CA ASN A 118 2.42 -1.62 -9.02
C ASN A 118 1.17 -2.13 -9.75
N GLU A 119 1.32 -2.38 -11.05
CA GLU A 119 0.25 -2.83 -11.95
C GLU A 119 -0.32 -4.18 -11.53
N THR A 120 0.53 -5.10 -11.06
CA THR A 120 0.12 -6.42 -10.56
C THR A 120 -0.90 -6.32 -9.42
N THR A 121 -0.72 -5.36 -8.50
CA THR A 121 -1.68 -5.12 -7.41
C THR A 121 -3.04 -4.70 -7.96
N ILE A 122 -3.10 -3.83 -8.97
CA ILE A 122 -4.38 -3.48 -9.62
C ILE A 122 -5.00 -4.69 -10.32
N HIS A 123 -4.21 -5.53 -10.99
CA HIS A 123 -4.71 -6.74 -11.63
C HIS A 123 -5.33 -7.70 -10.62
N GLU A 124 -4.66 -7.95 -9.50
CA GLU A 124 -5.17 -8.77 -8.40
C GLU A 124 -6.51 -8.20 -7.87
N LEU A 125 -6.59 -6.88 -7.69
CA LEU A 125 -7.82 -6.22 -7.22
C LEU A 125 -8.97 -6.30 -8.23
N ILE A 126 -8.68 -6.15 -9.52
CA ILE A 126 -9.66 -6.35 -10.60
C ILE A 126 -10.15 -7.80 -10.60
N ASP A 127 -9.25 -8.76 -10.39
CA ASP A 127 -9.59 -10.18 -10.38
C ASP A 127 -10.48 -10.55 -9.19
N VAL A 128 -10.22 -9.97 -8.01
CA VAL A 128 -11.09 -10.09 -6.83
C VAL A 128 -12.45 -9.44 -7.10
N TYR A 129 -12.47 -8.21 -7.65
CA TYR A 129 -13.71 -7.50 -7.97
C TYR A 129 -14.59 -8.27 -8.97
N LYS A 130 -13.97 -8.91 -9.96
CA LYS A 130 -14.65 -9.75 -10.96
C LYS A 130 -14.98 -11.16 -10.46
N GLY A 131 -14.60 -11.52 -9.24
CA GLY A 131 -14.84 -12.85 -8.66
C GLY A 131 -14.00 -13.97 -9.31
N THR A 132 -12.89 -13.62 -9.95
CA THR A 132 -11.94 -14.58 -10.55
C THR A 132 -10.74 -14.91 -9.65
N ALA A 133 -10.61 -14.22 -8.52
CA ALA A 133 -9.63 -14.50 -7.46
C ALA A 133 -10.30 -14.47 -6.08
N GLU A 134 -9.65 -15.06 -5.08
CA GLU A 134 -10.15 -15.10 -3.71
C GLU A 134 -10.11 -13.72 -3.04
N SER A 135 -11.15 -13.40 -2.28
CA SER A 135 -11.24 -12.16 -1.52
C SER A 135 -10.76 -12.35 -0.08
N LEU A 136 -10.53 -11.25 0.65
CA LEU A 136 -10.28 -11.34 2.10
C LEU A 136 -11.42 -12.07 2.84
N VAL A 137 -12.66 -11.92 2.37
CA VAL A 137 -13.84 -12.52 2.99
C VAL A 137 -13.83 -14.05 2.92
N SER A 138 -13.17 -14.63 1.92
CA SER A 138 -12.98 -16.09 1.81
C SER A 138 -11.78 -16.61 2.62
N SER A 139 -10.95 -15.75 3.18
CA SER A 139 -9.80 -16.18 4.00
C SER A 139 -10.26 -16.83 5.31
N GLN A 140 -9.70 -18.00 5.63
CA GLN A 140 -9.93 -18.67 6.91
C GLN A 140 -9.43 -17.83 8.09
N LYS A 141 -8.28 -17.17 7.94
CA LYS A 141 -7.71 -16.28 8.97
C LYS A 141 -8.63 -15.10 9.24
N TYR A 142 -9.15 -14.43 8.20
CA TYR A 142 -10.12 -13.36 8.38
C TYR A 142 -11.44 -13.86 8.99
N SER A 143 -11.93 -15.01 8.52
CA SER A 143 -13.16 -15.62 9.02
C SER A 143 -13.10 -15.93 10.52
N SER A 144 -11.91 -16.28 11.06
CA SER A 144 -11.71 -16.54 12.49
C SER A 144 -12.00 -15.34 13.38
N VAL A 145 -11.83 -14.12 12.87
CA VAL A 145 -12.07 -12.89 13.62
C VAL A 145 -13.33 -12.16 13.19
N ARG A 146 -13.81 -12.36 11.95
CA ARG A 146 -14.95 -11.64 11.35
C ARG A 146 -16.20 -11.65 12.22
N ASN A 147 -16.56 -12.79 12.78
CA ASN A 147 -17.77 -12.93 13.59
C ASN A 147 -17.68 -12.19 14.93
N ILE A 148 -16.46 -11.92 15.42
CA ILE A 148 -16.22 -11.21 16.68
C ILE A 148 -16.21 -9.70 16.44
N ILE A 149 -15.56 -9.25 15.36
CA ILE A 149 -15.50 -7.82 15.02
C ILE A 149 -16.85 -7.28 14.52
N GLY A 150 -17.71 -8.12 13.95
CA GLY A 150 -19.03 -7.73 13.44
C GLY A 150 -18.99 -6.94 12.13
N GLU A 151 -20.15 -6.80 11.48
CA GLU A 151 -20.25 -6.16 10.15
C GLU A 151 -20.40 -4.64 10.24
N LYS A 152 -21.05 -4.12 11.28
CA LYS A 152 -21.24 -2.68 11.46
C LYS A 152 -19.97 -2.06 12.02
N ASN A 153 -19.35 -1.16 11.26
CA ASN A 153 -18.14 -0.47 11.63
C ASN A 153 -18.08 0.93 11.01
N ASN A 154 -17.35 1.84 11.66
CA ASN A 154 -16.88 3.08 11.03
C ASN A 154 -15.43 2.95 10.58
N GLN A 155 -14.66 2.09 11.25
CA GLN A 155 -13.30 1.74 10.89
C GLN A 155 -13.09 0.26 11.18
N LEU A 156 -12.54 -0.44 10.20
CA LEU A 156 -12.05 -1.80 10.34
C LEU A 156 -10.55 -1.82 10.02
N SER A 157 -9.78 -2.56 10.80
CA SER A 157 -8.40 -2.89 10.46
C SER A 157 -8.17 -4.36 10.71
N TYR A 158 -7.49 -5.02 9.76
CA TYR A 158 -7.14 -6.43 9.82
C TYR A 158 -5.68 -6.58 9.41
N ILE A 159 -4.95 -7.39 10.16
CA ILE A 159 -3.54 -7.72 9.92
C ILE A 159 -3.39 -9.22 10.07
N ASP A 160 -2.91 -9.87 9.02
CA ASP A 160 -2.33 -11.21 9.11
C ASP A 160 -0.94 -11.06 9.72
N LEU A 161 -0.86 -11.17 11.05
CA LEU A 161 0.37 -10.91 11.80
C LEU A 161 1.48 -11.88 11.41
N GLU A 162 1.16 -13.14 11.18
CA GLU A 162 2.16 -14.14 10.78
C GLU A 162 2.83 -13.78 9.45
N ASN A 163 2.03 -13.45 8.44
CA ASN A 163 2.55 -13.05 7.14
C ASN A 163 3.26 -11.70 7.21
N THR A 164 2.74 -10.75 7.99
CA THR A 164 3.36 -9.44 8.21
C THR A 164 4.73 -9.56 8.87
N LEU A 165 4.85 -10.35 9.95
CA LEU A 165 6.12 -10.60 10.64
C LEU A 165 7.10 -11.36 9.73
N THR A 166 6.60 -12.26 8.89
CA THR A 166 7.43 -12.93 7.86
C THR A 166 7.97 -11.93 6.84
N ALA A 167 7.15 -10.99 6.36
CA ALA A 167 7.60 -9.92 5.47
C ALA A 167 8.63 -9.01 6.14
N LEU A 168 8.46 -8.67 7.42
CA LEU A 168 9.44 -7.90 8.19
C LEU A 168 10.79 -8.61 8.27
N VAL A 169 10.80 -9.93 8.54
CA VAL A 169 12.05 -10.72 8.52
C VAL A 169 12.69 -10.70 7.14
N LYS A 170 11.91 -10.82 6.05
CA LYS A 170 12.43 -10.73 4.67
C LYS A 170 13.11 -9.39 4.42
N VAL A 171 12.49 -8.28 4.82
CA VAL A 171 13.07 -6.93 4.68
C VAL A 171 14.35 -6.78 5.52
N SER A 172 14.35 -7.26 6.76
CA SER A 172 15.56 -7.24 7.59
C SER A 172 16.69 -8.08 6.99
N SER A 173 16.37 -9.24 6.41
CA SER A 173 17.35 -10.12 5.77
C SER A 173 17.89 -9.48 4.49
N TRP A 174 17.01 -8.91 3.66
CA TRP A 174 17.40 -8.15 2.47
C TRP A 174 18.39 -7.01 2.80
N LEU A 175 18.17 -6.29 3.90
CA LEU A 175 19.06 -5.21 4.33
C LEU A 175 20.46 -5.74 4.69
N LEU A 176 20.55 -6.90 5.34
CA LEU A 176 21.81 -7.58 5.64
C LEU A 176 22.50 -8.08 4.37
N ASP A 177 21.74 -8.66 3.45
CA ASP A 177 22.27 -9.15 2.16
C ASP A 177 22.82 -8.00 1.33
N LEU A 178 22.12 -6.86 1.30
CA LEU A 178 22.60 -5.65 0.63
C LEU A 178 23.89 -5.14 1.26
N GLN A 179 23.98 -5.08 2.59
CA GLN A 179 25.21 -4.69 3.29
C GLN A 179 26.38 -5.61 2.93
N ASN A 180 26.15 -6.92 2.95
CA ASN A 180 27.16 -7.92 2.62
C ASN A 180 27.62 -7.81 1.17
N ALA A 181 26.71 -7.53 0.24
CA ALA A 181 27.02 -7.33 -1.18
C ALA A 181 27.75 -5.99 -1.45
N ALA A 182 27.41 -4.93 -0.71
CA ALA A 182 28.03 -3.62 -0.84
C ALA A 182 29.43 -3.53 -0.21
N GLY A 183 29.75 -4.42 0.74
CA GLY A 183 31.04 -4.43 1.43
C GLY A 183 31.31 -3.10 2.14
N ASP A 184 32.45 -2.48 1.84
CA ASP A 184 32.88 -1.20 2.44
C ASP A 184 32.00 -0.01 2.04
N PHE A 185 31.13 -0.15 1.01
CA PHE A 185 30.17 0.88 0.61
C PHE A 185 28.81 0.76 1.31
N GLY A 186 28.61 -0.28 2.12
CA GLY A 186 27.39 -0.42 2.90
C GLY A 186 27.45 0.40 4.19
N ASP A 187 26.39 1.16 4.47
CA ASP A 187 26.33 2.10 5.60
C ASP A 187 26.04 1.45 6.97
N LEU A 188 25.84 0.13 7.05
CA LEU A 188 25.60 -0.55 8.33
C LEU A 188 26.91 -0.90 9.03
N THR A 189 27.02 -0.53 10.30
CA THR A 189 28.15 -0.94 11.13
C THR A 189 28.08 -2.43 11.48
N PRO A 190 29.21 -3.07 11.85
CA PRO A 190 29.20 -4.44 12.38
C PRO A 190 28.26 -4.62 13.58
N GLU A 191 28.18 -3.64 14.48
CA GLU A 191 27.25 -3.69 15.63
C GLU A 191 25.79 -3.66 15.17
N THR A 192 25.47 -2.86 14.15
CA THR A 192 24.11 -2.78 13.58
C THR A 192 23.72 -4.09 12.91
N THR A 193 24.66 -4.68 12.17
CA THR A 193 24.49 -5.99 11.52
C THR A 193 24.20 -7.08 12.56
N ALA A 194 25.00 -7.14 13.64
CA ALA A 194 24.80 -8.07 14.74
C ALA A 194 23.48 -7.81 15.49
N LEU A 195 23.10 -6.55 15.71
CA LEU A 195 21.82 -6.20 16.33
C LEU A 195 20.64 -6.75 15.51
N ILE A 196 20.65 -6.56 14.19
CA ILE A 196 19.57 -7.04 13.32
C ILE A 196 19.52 -8.57 13.32
N ASN A 197 20.67 -9.22 13.10
CA ASN A 197 20.75 -10.67 12.95
C ASN A 197 20.48 -11.43 14.26
N ASP A 198 21.05 -10.98 15.37
CA ASP A 198 21.06 -11.74 16.61
C ASP A 198 19.91 -11.34 17.55
N ASN A 199 19.28 -10.18 17.34
CA ASN A 199 18.22 -9.68 18.22
C ASN A 199 16.93 -9.41 17.46
N VAL A 200 16.96 -8.57 16.41
CA VAL A 200 15.73 -8.13 15.74
C VAL A 200 15.02 -9.29 15.03
N ILE A 201 15.72 -10.05 14.19
CA ILE A 201 15.12 -11.19 13.47
C ILE A 201 14.59 -12.27 14.45
N PRO A 202 15.37 -12.72 15.46
CA PRO A 202 14.87 -13.66 16.47
C PRO A 202 13.68 -13.14 17.25
N LEU A 203 13.69 -11.86 17.65
CA LEU A 203 12.57 -11.24 18.35
C LEU A 203 11.31 -11.23 17.48
N ILE A 204 11.39 -10.82 16.22
CA ILE A 204 10.25 -10.85 15.28
C ILE A 204 9.73 -12.28 15.11
N ASN A 205 10.63 -13.26 14.95
CA ASN A 205 10.24 -14.66 14.85
C ASN A 205 9.54 -15.15 16.12
N SER A 206 9.93 -14.68 17.31
CA SER A 206 9.27 -15.03 18.57
C SER A 206 7.81 -14.57 18.64
N PHE A 207 7.37 -13.62 17.82
CA PHE A 207 5.98 -13.14 17.77
C PHE A 207 5.11 -13.83 16.71
N LYS A 208 5.67 -14.73 15.88
CA LYS A 208 4.92 -15.44 14.83
C LYS A 208 3.85 -16.41 15.33
N PHE A 209 3.81 -16.67 16.64
CA PHE A 209 2.68 -17.38 17.26
C PHE A 209 1.38 -16.58 17.18
N LEU A 210 1.44 -15.24 17.03
CA LEU A 210 0.29 -14.40 16.76
C LEU A 210 -0.09 -14.53 15.29
N LYS A 211 -1.33 -14.94 15.00
CA LYS A 211 -1.80 -15.19 13.64
C LYS A 211 -2.49 -13.99 13.03
N VAL A 212 -3.42 -13.41 13.77
CA VAL A 212 -4.26 -12.31 13.28
C VAL A 212 -4.39 -11.25 14.36
N LEU A 213 -4.46 -9.99 13.94
CA LEU A 213 -4.96 -8.88 14.73
C LEU A 213 -6.04 -8.15 13.92
N ALA A 214 -7.20 -7.94 14.53
CA ALA A 214 -8.27 -7.16 13.95
C ALA A 214 -8.81 -6.14 14.97
N THR A 215 -9.21 -4.98 14.47
CA THR A 215 -9.86 -3.96 15.29
C THR A 215 -11.09 -3.42 14.56
N ASN A 216 -12.20 -3.30 15.29
CA ASN A 216 -13.38 -2.59 14.83
C ASN A 216 -13.62 -1.38 15.74
N THR A 217 -13.89 -0.22 15.15
CA THR A 217 -14.31 0.98 15.86
C THR A 217 -15.68 1.46 15.36
N ILE A 218 -16.59 1.73 16.30
CA ILE A 218 -17.92 2.28 16.06
C ILE A 218 -18.05 3.61 16.80
N TYR A 219 -18.36 4.68 16.08
CA TYR A 219 -18.71 5.97 16.66
C TYR A 219 -20.20 6.01 16.98
N LYS A 220 -20.53 6.19 18.26
CA LYS A 220 -21.89 6.39 18.75
C LYS A 220 -22.05 7.82 19.28
N LYS A 221 -23.29 8.23 19.49
CA LYS A 221 -23.59 9.54 20.09
C LYS A 221 -23.03 9.66 21.50
N GLU A 222 -23.00 8.54 22.23
CA GLU A 222 -22.57 8.45 23.63
C GLU A 222 -21.07 8.20 23.80
N GLY A 223 -20.33 7.91 22.71
CA GLY A 223 -18.89 7.64 22.78
C GLY A 223 -18.37 6.74 21.66
N ILE A 224 -17.18 6.17 21.88
CA ILE A 224 -16.48 5.28 20.94
C ILE A 224 -16.52 3.85 21.50
N GLU A 225 -17.05 2.92 20.71
CA GLU A 225 -16.91 1.48 21.00
C GLU A 225 -15.76 0.94 20.16
N LYS A 226 -14.82 0.23 20.81
CA LYS A 226 -13.67 -0.38 20.16
C LYS A 226 -13.56 -1.85 20.55
N ILE A 227 -13.54 -2.71 19.55
CA ILE A 227 -13.30 -4.15 19.70
C ILE A 227 -11.91 -4.45 19.14
N ILE A 228 -11.09 -5.15 19.91
CA ILE A 228 -9.76 -5.60 19.49
C ILE A 228 -9.73 -7.11 19.67
N VAL A 229 -9.38 -7.83 18.61
CA VAL A 229 -9.34 -9.29 18.57
C VAL A 229 -7.98 -9.72 18.03
N TYR A 230 -7.37 -10.71 18.66
CA TYR A 230 -6.20 -11.37 18.13
C TYR A 230 -6.33 -12.89 18.31
N THR A 231 -5.64 -13.64 17.46
CA THR A 231 -5.59 -15.11 17.53
C THR A 231 -4.15 -15.59 17.63
N THR A 232 -3.94 -16.71 18.32
CA THR A 232 -2.64 -17.35 18.52
C THR A 232 -2.65 -18.78 17.98
N GLU A 233 -1.49 -19.40 17.79
CA GLU A 233 -1.42 -20.85 17.59
C GLU A 233 -2.11 -21.60 18.75
N GLY A 234 -2.93 -22.60 18.41
CA GLY A 234 -3.47 -23.56 19.38
C GLY A 234 -4.81 -23.22 20.04
N PHE A 235 -5.52 -22.17 19.61
CA PHE A 235 -6.87 -21.83 20.08
C PHE A 235 -7.80 -21.41 18.94
#